data_AF-A0A8H4UW08-F1
#
_entry.id   AF-A0A8H4UW08-F1
#
_cell.length_a   1.000
_cell.length_b   1.000
_cell.length_c   1.000
_cell.angle_alpha   90.00
_cell.angle_beta   90.00
_cell.angle_gamma   90.00
#
_symmetry.space_group_name_H-M   'P 1'
#
loop_
_entity.id
_entity.type
_entity.pdbx_description
1 polymer ?
#
loop_
_entity_poly.entity_id
_entity_poly.type
_entity_poly.pdbx_seq_one_letter_code
_entity_poly.pdbx_strand_id
1 'polypeptide(L)'
;MLVRVLLGFAESPFFSGALLLISSWYKPSEIAPRVAIMYCGNSIANGFGGILAAGVLSGLDGAHGLAGWRWLYIIEGAGTMVAGVLAIWLLPDFPRSGKQTWLTDQEQRLAEWRLARDANDQIDENGSIKEALRDAFTDPKAWALVLIQIFQLSSQTWTYFFP
;
A
#
# COMPACT_ATOMS: atom_id res chain seq x y z
N MET A 1 12.73 13.46 -16.71
CA MET A 1 12.00 12.25 -17.16
C MET A 1 12.47 11.02 -16.40
N LEU A 2 13.77 10.71 -16.41
CA LEU A 2 14.32 9.50 -15.74
C LEU A 2 14.03 9.43 -14.23
N VAL A 3 14.18 10.54 -13.49
CA VAL A 3 13.88 10.58 -12.03
C VAL A 3 12.42 10.23 -11.73
N ARG A 4 11.47 10.63 -12.59
CA ARG A 4 10.05 10.28 -12.42
C ARG A 4 9.78 8.80 -12.68
N VAL A 5 10.48 8.21 -13.64
CA VAL A 5 10.37 6.78 -13.93
C VAL A 5 10.92 5.96 -12.76
N LEU A 6 12.08 6.35 -12.22
CA LEU A 6 12.66 5.69 -11.06
C LEU A 6 11.78 5.79 -9.81
N LEU A 7 11.17 6.96 -9.59
CA LEU A 7 10.21 7.15 -8.50
C LEU A 7 8.99 6.23 -8.67
N GLY A 8 8.38 6.22 -9.86
CA GLY A 8 7.25 5.33 -10.14
C GLY A 8 7.58 3.84 -10.00
N PHE A 9 8.80 3.44 -10.40
CA PHE A 9 9.27 2.08 -10.19
C PHE A 9 9.39 1.75 -8.69
N ALA A 10 9.97 2.66 -7.89
CA ALA A 10 10.13 2.49 -6.46
C ALA A 10 8.79 2.47 -5.68
N GLU A 11 7.79 3.22 -6.14
CA GLU A 11 6.46 3.28 -5.50
C GLU A 11 5.53 2.13 -5.92
N SER A 12 5.77 1.51 -7.08
CA SER A 12 4.89 0.46 -7.61
C SER A 12 4.65 -0.75 -6.69
N PRO A 13 5.65 -1.28 -5.95
CA PRO A 13 5.40 -2.41 -5.05
C PRO A 13 4.76 -2.00 -3.73
N PHE A 14 4.65 -0.70 -3.40
CA PHE A 14 4.22 -0.28 -2.07
C PHE A 14 2.81 -0.76 -1.73
N PHE A 15 1.84 -0.46 -2.60
CA PHE A 15 0.44 -0.84 -2.38
C PHE A 15 0.22 -2.35 -2.47
N SER A 16 0.81 -3.00 -3.48
CA SER A 16 0.70 -4.45 -3.66
C SER A 16 1.40 -5.22 -2.54
N GLY A 17 2.54 -4.75 -2.07
CA GLY A 17 3.27 -5.33 -0.94
C GLY A 17 2.53 -5.17 0.38
N ALA A 18 1.96 -4.00 0.65
CA ALA A 18 1.13 -3.79 1.84
C ALA A 18 -0.11 -4.70 1.85
N LEU A 19 -0.80 -4.82 0.71
CA LEU A 19 -1.93 -5.75 0.58
C LEU A 19 -1.52 -7.21 0.76
N LEU A 20 -0.38 -7.62 0.21
CA LEU A 20 0.15 -8.98 0.37
C LEU A 20 0.48 -9.29 1.83
N LEU A 21 1.06 -8.33 2.56
CA LEU A 21 1.34 -8.50 3.99
C LEU A 21 0.05 -8.62 4.78
N ILE A 22 -0.95 -7.78 4.51
CA ILE A 22 -2.26 -7.86 5.18
C ILE A 22 -2.95 -9.19 4.86
N SER A 23 -2.96 -9.62 3.60
CA SER A 23 -3.59 -10.89 3.22
C SER A 23 -2.87 -12.12 3.78
N SER A 24 -1.57 -12.02 4.04
CA SER A 24 -0.78 -13.11 4.64
C SER A 24 -1.03 -13.28 6.15
N TRP A 25 -1.52 -12.25 6.82
CA TRP A 25 -1.68 -12.24 8.28
C TRP A 25 -3.14 -12.22 8.76
N TYR A 26 -4.10 -11.88 7.89
CA TYR A 26 -5.51 -11.67 8.27
C TYR A 26 -6.48 -12.50 7.40
N LYS A 27 -7.65 -12.83 7.97
CA LYS A 27 -8.71 -13.57 7.27
C LYS A 27 -9.45 -12.69 6.25
N PRO A 28 -10.07 -13.26 5.21
CA PRO A 28 -10.84 -12.51 4.21
C PRO A 28 -11.90 -11.55 4.81
N SER A 29 -12.55 -11.95 5.90
CA SER A 29 -13.54 -11.12 6.62
C SER A 29 -12.93 -9.95 7.39
N GLU A 30 -11.64 -10.01 7.72
CA GLU A 30 -10.91 -9.00 8.50
C GLU A 30 -10.04 -8.10 7.61
N ILE A 31 -9.77 -8.48 6.35
CA ILE A 31 -8.96 -7.69 5.40
C ILE A 31 -9.64 -6.35 5.10
N ALA A 32 -10.95 -6.34 4.83
CA ALA A 32 -11.68 -5.13 4.43
C ALA A 32 -11.51 -3.94 5.41
N PRO A 33 -11.73 -4.07 6.74
CA PRO A 33 -11.52 -2.96 7.66
C PRO A 33 -10.05 -2.56 7.80
N ARG A 34 -9.10 -3.49 7.64
CA ARG A 34 -7.66 -3.17 7.71
C ARG A 34 -7.20 -2.36 6.50
N VAL A 35 -7.68 -2.74 5.32
CA VAL A 35 -7.47 -1.99 4.08
C VAL A 35 -8.11 -0.60 4.17
N ALA A 36 -9.32 -0.49 4.76
CA ALA A 36 -9.97 0.80 4.97
C ALA A 36 -9.12 1.76 5.83
N ILE A 37 -8.49 1.28 6.90
CA ILE A 37 -7.56 2.08 7.73
C ILE A 37 -6.37 2.58 6.89
N MET A 38 -5.81 1.74 6.01
CA MET A 38 -4.74 2.14 5.09
C MET A 38 -5.18 3.25 4.13
N TYR A 39 -6.40 3.15 3.59
CA TYR A 39 -7.00 4.21 2.76
C TYR A 39 -7.28 5.50 3.55
N CYS A 40 -7.73 5.41 4.80
CA CYS A 40 -7.86 6.58 5.67
C CYS A 40 -6.50 7.27 5.89
N GLY A 41 -5.43 6.50 6.06
CA GLY A 41 -4.06 7.03 6.13
C GLY A 41 -3.67 7.79 4.86
N ASN A 42 -4.03 7.27 3.70
CA ASN A 42 -3.81 7.97 2.42
C ASN A 42 -4.61 9.29 2.34
N SER A 43 -5.88 9.31 2.77
CA SER A 43 -6.68 10.54 2.81
C SER A 43 -6.09 11.60 3.76
N ILE A 44 -5.62 11.16 4.94
CA ILE A 44 -4.94 12.03 5.90
C ILE A 44 -3.66 12.61 5.28
N ALA A 45 -2.81 11.76 4.68
CA ALA A 45 -1.58 12.20 4.03
C ALA A 45 -1.82 13.26 2.94
N ASN A 46 -2.86 13.07 2.12
CA ASN A 46 -3.26 14.06 1.11
C ASN A 46 -3.65 15.41 1.74
N GLY A 47 -4.39 15.39 2.85
CA GLY A 47 -4.75 16.61 3.59
C GLY A 47 -3.54 17.31 4.21
N PHE A 48 -2.60 16.55 4.77
CA PHE A 48 -1.37 17.08 5.34
C PHE A 48 -0.42 17.65 4.29
N GLY A 49 -0.37 17.10 3.07
CA GLY A 49 0.46 17.61 1.99
C GLY A 49 0.16 19.08 1.64
N GLY A 50 -1.12 19.46 1.64
CA GLY A 50 -1.52 20.86 1.41
C GLY A 50 -1.09 21.81 2.53
N ILE A 51 -1.18 21.37 3.80
CA ILE A 51 -0.76 22.15 4.97
C ILE A 51 0.77 22.29 5.01
N LEU A 52 1.50 21.20 4.74
CA LEU A 52 2.96 21.21 4.62
C LEU A 52 3.42 22.15 3.50
N ALA A 53 2.75 22.11 2.34
CA ALA A 53 3.05 23.02 1.24
C ALA A 53 2.83 24.49 1.63
N ALA A 54 1.73 24.82 2.31
CA ALA A 54 1.47 26.18 2.80
C ALA A 54 2.51 26.64 3.84
N GLY A 55 2.92 25.74 4.75
CA GLY A 55 3.95 26.03 5.76
C GLY A 55 5.34 26.25 5.16
N VAL A 56 5.73 25.45 4.16
CA VAL A 56 7.03 25.59 3.49
C VAL A 56 7.07 26.84 2.61
N LEU A 57 5.99 27.15 1.88
CA LEU A 57 5.94 28.34 1.02
C LEU A 57 5.93 29.65 1.82
N SER A 58 5.36 29.66 3.03
CA SER A 58 5.33 30.84 3.89
C SER A 58 6.62 31.05 4.70
N GLY A 59 7.33 29.97 5.06
CA GLY A 59 8.51 30.06 5.95
C GLY A 59 9.87 29.92 5.26
N LEU A 60 9.95 29.29 4.09
CA LEU A 60 11.21 28.85 3.46
C LEU A 60 11.38 29.30 2.00
N ASP A 61 10.47 30.12 1.46
CA ASP A 61 10.61 30.63 0.11
C ASP A 61 11.78 31.64 0.03
N GLY A 62 12.82 31.29 -0.74
CA GLY A 62 14.07 32.06 -0.81
C GLY A 62 15.10 31.74 0.27
N ALA A 63 14.80 30.87 1.23
CA ALA A 63 15.77 30.42 2.23
C ALA A 63 16.91 29.62 1.56
N HIS A 64 18.15 30.02 1.82
CA HIS A 64 19.37 29.49 1.18
C HIS A 64 19.39 29.57 -0.37
N GLY A 65 18.60 30.47 -0.97
CA GLY A 65 18.55 30.64 -2.43
C GLY A 65 17.80 29.52 -3.17
N LEU A 66 17.01 28.72 -2.45
CA LEU A 66 16.21 27.64 -2.99
C LEU A 66 14.73 28.03 -3.01
N ALA A 67 14.04 27.69 -4.09
CA ALA A 67 12.59 27.87 -4.20
C ALA A 67 11.85 26.92 -3.24
N GLY A 68 10.75 27.37 -2.63
CA GLY A 68 10.00 26.60 -1.63
C GLY A 68 9.59 25.19 -2.07
N TRP A 69 9.31 24.97 -3.36
CA TRP A 69 8.98 23.65 -3.89
C TRP A 69 10.13 22.62 -3.76
N ARG A 70 11.38 23.06 -3.77
CA ARG A 70 12.54 22.17 -3.56
C ARG A 70 12.66 21.73 -2.11
N TRP A 71 12.39 22.66 -1.19
CA TRP A 71 12.35 22.36 0.25
C TRP A 71 11.25 21.35 0.58
N LEU A 72 10.09 21.44 -0.08
CA LEU A 72 9.02 20.46 0.06
C LEU A 72 9.51 19.03 -0.25
N TYR A 73 10.10 18.83 -1.43
CA TYR A 73 10.62 17.51 -1.82
C TYR A 73 11.72 16.99 -0.88
N ILE A 74 12.57 17.87 -0.35
CA ILE A 74 13.63 17.48 0.59
C ILE A 74 13.03 17.02 1.92
N ILE A 75 12.06 17.76 2.46
CA ILE A 75 11.41 17.44 3.74
C ILE A 75 10.59 16.14 3.63
N GLU A 76 9.77 16.02 2.58
CA GLU A 76 8.97 14.81 2.34
C GLU A 76 9.85 13.59 2.03
N GLY A 77 10.91 13.78 1.23
CA GLY A 77 11.89 12.73 0.93
C GLY A 77 12.67 12.26 2.17
N ALA A 78 13.07 13.19 3.04
CA ALA A 78 13.74 12.84 4.29
C ALA A 78 12.80 12.09 5.24
N GLY A 79 11.54 12.55 5.37
CA GLY A 79 10.53 11.91 6.21
C GLY A 79 10.23 10.46 5.76
N THR A 80 10.08 10.25 4.46
CA THR A 80 9.86 8.91 3.89
C THR A 80 11.07 8.00 4.07
N MET A 81 12.31 8.52 3.97
CA MET A 81 13.51 7.73 4.22
C MET A 81 13.59 7.25 5.68
N VAL A 82 13.28 8.12 6.64
CA VAL A 82 13.20 7.75 8.07
C VAL A 82 12.11 6.70 8.29
N ALA A 83 10.91 6.91 7.72
CA ALA A 83 9.83 5.95 7.81
C ALA A 83 10.20 4.57 7.21
N GLY A 84 10.94 4.56 6.10
CA GLY A 84 11.44 3.32 5.47
C GLY A 84 12.44 2.58 6.36
N VAL A 85 13.36 3.29 7.02
CA VAL A 85 14.29 2.68 7.97
C VAL A 85 13.56 2.12 9.20
N LEU A 86 12.56 2.84 9.71
CA LEU A 86 11.73 2.37 10.82
C LEU A 86 10.88 1.16 10.42
N ALA A 87 10.40 1.10 9.17
CA ALA A 87 9.66 -0.04 8.67
C ALA A 87 10.48 -1.33 8.69
N ILE A 88 11.80 -1.29 8.45
CA ILE A 88 12.66 -2.49 8.55
C ILE A 88 12.60 -3.13 9.96
N TRP A 89 12.42 -2.32 10.99
CA TRP A 89 12.33 -2.80 12.38
C TRP A 89 10.90 -3.09 12.83
N LEU A 90 9.93 -2.33 12.33
CA LEU A 90 8.55 -2.39 12.78
C LEU A 90 7.69 -3.41 12.01
N LEU A 91 8.00 -3.67 10.74
CA LEU A 91 7.22 -4.57 9.90
C LEU A 91 7.54 -6.03 10.25
N PRO A 92 6.55 -6.82 10.69
CA PRO A 92 6.77 -8.25 10.90
C PRO A 92 7.01 -8.93 9.54
N ASP A 93 8.03 -9.78 9.48
CA ASP A 93 8.26 -10.65 8.33
C ASP A 93 7.05 -11.57 8.11
N PHE A 94 6.92 -12.17 6.92
CA PHE A 94 5.87 -13.16 6.63
C PHE A 94 5.75 -14.20 7.76
N PRO A 95 4.54 -14.69 8.07
CA PRO A 95 4.34 -15.64 9.17
C PRO A 95 5.25 -16.87 9.04
N ARG A 96 5.60 -17.25 7.81
CA ARG A 96 6.46 -18.40 7.51
C ARG A 96 7.97 -18.16 7.68
N SER A 97 8.42 -16.93 7.92
CA SER A 97 9.85 -16.55 7.84
C SER A 97 10.62 -16.69 9.17
N GLY A 98 9.94 -17.01 10.28
CA GLY A 98 10.60 -17.38 11.55
C GLY A 98 11.36 -16.25 12.28
N LYS A 99 11.29 -15.00 11.81
CA LYS A 99 11.83 -13.84 12.53
C LYS A 99 10.79 -13.28 13.50
N GLN A 100 10.94 -13.68 14.76
CA GLN A 100 10.09 -13.29 15.88
C GLN A 100 10.55 -11.97 16.49
N THR A 101 10.00 -10.85 16.02
CA THR A 101 10.21 -9.57 16.70
C THR A 101 9.12 -9.30 17.76
N TRP A 102 7.92 -9.90 17.64
CA TRP A 102 6.78 -9.50 18.46
C TRP A 102 5.78 -10.59 18.89
N LEU A 103 5.84 -11.81 18.34
CA LEU A 103 4.85 -12.87 18.61
C LEU A 103 5.50 -14.13 19.16
N THR A 104 4.82 -14.78 20.13
CA THR A 104 5.27 -16.06 20.69
C THR A 104 5.00 -17.20 19.68
N ASP A 105 5.85 -18.23 19.67
CA ASP A 105 5.68 -19.45 18.84
C ASP A 105 4.24 -20.02 18.85
N GLN A 106 3.58 -19.96 20.01
CA GLN A 106 2.22 -20.48 20.18
C GLN A 106 1.16 -19.61 19.48
N GLU A 107 1.32 -18.29 19.50
CA GLU A 107 0.39 -17.33 18.88
C GLU A 107 0.52 -17.37 17.36
N GLN A 108 1.74 -17.53 16.85
CA GLN A 108 1.99 -17.69 15.43
C GLN A 108 1.36 -18.98 14.89
N ARG A 109 1.55 -20.11 15.57
CA ARG A 109 0.92 -21.40 15.19
C ARG A 109 -0.60 -21.32 15.24
N LEU A 110 -1.15 -20.57 16.20
CA LEU A 110 -2.60 -20.32 16.27
C LEU A 110 -3.09 -19.44 15.11
N ALA A 111 -2.32 -18.42 14.71
CA ALA A 111 -2.62 -17.58 13.55
C ALA A 111 -2.55 -18.37 12.24
N GLU A 112 -1.49 -19.16 12.04
CA GLU A 112 -1.32 -20.05 10.89
C GLU A 112 -2.44 -21.09 10.81
N TRP A 113 -2.80 -21.72 11.94
CA TRP A 113 -3.91 -22.68 11.98
C TRP A 113 -5.25 -22.02 11.67
N ARG A 114 -5.49 -20.80 12.15
CA ARG A 114 -6.71 -20.04 11.86
C ARG A 114 -6.78 -19.64 10.39
N LEU A 115 -5.68 -19.23 9.77
CA LEU A 115 -5.62 -18.94 8.34
C LEU A 115 -5.82 -20.23 7.52
N ALA A 116 -5.11 -21.31 7.85
CA ALA A 116 -5.20 -22.58 7.14
C ALA A 116 -6.61 -23.19 7.20
N ARG A 117 -7.32 -23.05 8.32
CA ARG A 117 -8.70 -23.55 8.47
C ARG A 117 -9.70 -22.79 7.60
N ASP A 118 -9.54 -21.48 7.47
CA ASP A 118 -10.40 -20.62 6.63
C ASP A 118 -10.04 -20.75 5.14
N ALA A 119 -8.77 -20.97 4.85
CA ALA A 119 -8.26 -21.25 3.50
C ALA A 119 -8.72 -22.61 2.97
N ASN A 120 -8.79 -23.64 3.82
CA ASN A 120 -9.27 -24.98 3.42
C ASN A 120 -10.74 -25.03 3.01
N ASP A 121 -11.57 -24.07 3.44
CA ASP A 121 -12.96 -23.96 2.99
C ASP A 121 -13.09 -23.29 1.60
N GLN A 122 -12.00 -22.74 1.05
CA GLN A 122 -11.99 -21.97 -0.21
C GLN A 122 -10.96 -22.41 -1.25
N ILE A 123 -10.05 -23.34 -0.95
CA ILE A 123 -8.97 -23.74 -1.86
C ILE A 123 -9.25 -25.16 -2.40
N ASP A 124 -9.58 -25.24 -3.69
CA ASP A 124 -9.35 -26.45 -4.48
C ASP A 124 -7.83 -26.72 -4.49
N GLU A 125 -7.40 -27.75 -3.77
CA GLU A 125 -6.02 -28.07 -3.39
C GLU A 125 -5.02 -28.32 -4.55
N ASN A 126 -5.36 -28.12 -5.84
CA ASN A 126 -4.53 -28.58 -6.96
C ASN A 126 -4.35 -27.61 -8.15
N GLY A 127 -4.70 -26.32 -8.02
CA GLY A 127 -4.50 -25.37 -9.11
C GLY A 127 -3.03 -24.92 -9.25
N SER A 128 -2.38 -25.29 -10.35
CA SER A 128 -1.06 -24.75 -10.70
C SER A 128 -1.13 -23.20 -10.75
N ILE A 129 -0.06 -22.48 -10.39
CA ILE A 129 0.00 -20.99 -10.47
C ILE A 129 -0.42 -20.50 -11.86
N LYS A 130 -0.13 -21.29 -12.89
CA LYS A 130 -0.50 -21.02 -14.28
C LYS A 130 -2.01 -21.13 -14.55
N GLU A 131 -2.69 -22.04 -13.86
CA GLU A 131 -4.14 -22.25 -13.94
C GLU A 131 -4.88 -21.17 -13.16
N ALA A 132 -4.42 -20.84 -11.94
CA ALA A 132 -4.94 -19.70 -11.18
C ALA A 132 -4.78 -18.37 -11.93
N LEU A 133 -3.63 -18.15 -12.60
CA LEU A 133 -3.44 -16.98 -13.48
C LEU A 133 -4.41 -17.00 -14.66
N ARG A 134 -4.59 -18.15 -15.32
CA ARG A 134 -5.50 -18.28 -16.44
C ARG A 134 -6.95 -18.00 -16.03
N ASP A 135 -7.37 -18.52 -14.89
CA ASP A 135 -8.71 -18.31 -14.36
C ASP A 135 -8.94 -16.86 -13.95
N ALA A 136 -7.95 -16.21 -13.31
CA ALA A 136 -8.02 -14.79 -12.98
C ALA A 136 -8.15 -13.89 -14.23
N PHE A 137 -7.48 -14.23 -15.34
CA PHE A 137 -7.61 -13.49 -16.61
C PHE A 137 -8.89 -13.82 -17.38
N THR A 138 -9.53 -14.95 -17.11
CA THR A 138 -10.73 -15.40 -17.82
C THR A 138 -12.02 -15.08 -17.05
N ASP A 139 -11.92 -14.71 -15.76
CA ASP A 139 -13.10 -14.38 -14.95
C ASP A 139 -13.75 -13.06 -15.38
N PRO A 140 -15.00 -13.09 -15.91
CA PRO A 140 -15.71 -11.89 -16.32
C PRO A 140 -16.01 -10.94 -15.15
N LYS A 141 -16.09 -11.43 -13.91
CA LYS A 141 -16.29 -10.56 -12.72
C LYS A 141 -15.05 -9.73 -12.43
N ALA A 142 -13.85 -10.30 -12.62
CA ALA A 142 -12.59 -9.57 -12.46
C ALA A 142 -12.52 -8.42 -13.48
N TRP A 143 -12.86 -8.67 -14.74
CA TRP A 143 -12.91 -7.62 -15.76
C TRP A 143 -13.98 -6.55 -15.50
N ALA A 144 -15.15 -6.93 -14.97
CA ALA A 144 -16.16 -5.98 -14.55
C ALA A 144 -15.65 -5.06 -13.42
N LEU A 145 -14.96 -5.61 -12.41
CA LEU A 145 -14.34 -4.84 -11.34
C LEU A 145 -13.24 -3.89 -11.85
N VAL A 146 -12.40 -4.36 -12.78
CA VAL A 146 -11.36 -3.54 -13.42
C VAL A 146 -12.00 -2.36 -14.16
N LEU A 147 -13.05 -2.60 -14.94
CA LEU A 147 -13.77 -1.55 -15.64
C LEU A 147 -14.38 -0.53 -14.67
N ILE A 148 -15.03 -0.98 -13.60
CA ILE A 148 -15.59 -0.10 -12.56
C ILE A 148 -14.48 0.79 -11.97
N GLN A 149 -13.31 0.22 -11.64
CA GLN A 149 -12.16 0.98 -11.15
C GLN A 149 -11.65 2.02 -12.16
N ILE A 150 -11.57 1.68 -13.44
CA ILE A 150 -11.16 2.62 -14.50
C ILE A 150 -12.15 3.78 -14.59
N PHE A 151 -13.46 3.51 -14.53
CA PHE A 151 -14.49 4.55 -14.51
C PHE A 151 -14.38 5.43 -13.27
N GLN A 152 -14.15 4.85 -12.10
CA GLN A 152 -13.99 5.59 -10.85
C GLN A 152 -12.77 6.52 -10.89
N LEU A 153 -11.62 6.05 -11.39
CA LEU A 153 -10.41 6.86 -11.56
C LEU A 153 -10.61 7.97 -12.60
N SER A 154 -11.32 7.66 -13.69
CA SER A 154 -11.67 8.65 -14.71
C SER A 154 -12.55 9.75 -14.12
N SER A 155 -13.55 9.40 -13.32
CA SER A 155 -14.42 10.36 -12.61
C SER A 155 -13.63 11.27 -11.68
N GLN A 156 -12.70 10.71 -10.88
CA GLN A 156 -11.86 11.51 -9.99
C GLN A 156 -10.99 12.49 -10.78
N THR A 157 -10.39 12.03 -11.88
CA THR A 157 -9.56 12.87 -12.74
C THR A 157 -10.35 14.05 -13.32
N TRP A 158 -11.60 13.81 -13.71
CA TRP A 158 -12.50 14.87 -14.18
C TRP A 158 -12.75 15.93 -13.12
N THR A 159 -13.01 15.54 -11.87
CA THR A 159 -13.19 16.48 -10.75
C THR A 159 -11.93 17.28 -10.41
N TYR A 160 -10.74 16.72 -10.63
CA TYR A 160 -9.49 17.45 -10.38
C TYR A 160 -9.10 18.43 -11.50
N PHE A 161 -9.50 18.15 -12.75
CA PHE A 161 -9.09 18.97 -13.91
C PHE A 161 -10.05 20.13 -14.23
N PHE A 162 -11.33 19.99 -13.89
CA PHE A 162 -12.31 21.05 -14.05
C PHE A 162 -12.71 21.60 -12.67
N PRO A 163 -12.54 22.91 -12.42
CA PRO A 163 -12.94 23.55 -11.15
C PRO A 163 -14.46 23.56 -10.96
#